data_AF-A0A074YTG4-F1
#
_entry.id   AF-A0A074YTG4-F1
#
_cell.length_a   1.000
_cell.length_b   1.000
_cell.length_c   1.000
_cell.angle_alpha   90.00
_cell.angle_beta   90.00
_cell.angle_gamma   90.00
#
_symmetry.space_group_name_H-M   'P 1'
#
loop_
_entity.id
_entity.type
_entity.pdbx_description
1 polymer ?
#
loop_
_entity_poly.entity_id
_entity_poly.type
_entity_poly.pdbx_seq_one_letter_code
_entity_poly.pdbx_strand_id
1 'polypeptide(L)'
;MRMYNGLTGEIMKDVLIAGKIVRVSRRKLRIFVAEGVDVKYNHSLVGIQYDDDNTVTAVFADGSTETGLLIVGADGPCSAVRSLIIGEEEGAAKPLENALHTDITIHPGD
;
A
#
# COMPACT_ATOMS: atom_id res chain seq x y z
N MET A 1 10.35 -15.95 -17.78
CA MET A 1 11.03 -14.89 -17.02
C MET A 1 12.22 -15.53 -16.35
N ARG A 2 13.42 -15.13 -16.75
CA ARG A 2 14.67 -15.66 -16.19
C ARG A 2 15.06 -14.88 -14.95
N MET A 3 15.34 -15.61 -13.89
CA MET A 3 15.92 -15.11 -12.65
C MET A 3 17.42 -15.38 -12.69
N TYR A 4 18.21 -14.33 -12.53
CA TYR A 4 19.66 -14.40 -12.54
C TYR A 4 20.19 -14.24 -11.12
N ASN A 5 21.30 -14.93 -10.83
CA ASN A 5 22.07 -14.67 -9.63
C ASN A 5 22.73 -13.28 -9.76
N GLY A 6 22.41 -12.35 -8.85
CA GLY A 6 22.92 -10.99 -8.90
C GLY A 6 24.43 -10.86 -8.70
N LEU A 7 25.10 -11.88 -8.16
CA LEU A 7 26.55 -11.92 -7.98
C LEU A 7 27.26 -12.60 -9.16
N THR A 8 26.76 -13.75 -9.62
CA THR A 8 27.47 -14.58 -10.63
C THR A 8 26.95 -14.41 -12.05
N GLY A 9 25.74 -13.87 -12.23
CA GLY A 9 25.06 -13.78 -13.54
C GLY A 9 24.50 -15.11 -14.05
N GLU A 10 24.65 -16.21 -13.31
CA GLU A 10 24.10 -17.51 -13.70
C GLU A 10 22.57 -17.53 -13.60
N ILE A 11 21.92 -18.32 -14.46
CA ILE A 11 20.47 -18.51 -14.41
C ILE A 11 20.12 -19.39 -13.20
N MET A 12 19.40 -18.82 -12.23
CA MET A 12 18.91 -19.56 -11.07
C MET A 12 17.62 -20.31 -11.39
N LYS A 13 16.71 -19.67 -12.14
CA LYS A 13 15.43 -20.26 -12.51
C LYS A 13 14.88 -19.60 -13.77
N ASP A 14 14.31 -20.41 -14.65
CA ASP A 14 13.43 -19.92 -15.71
C ASP A 14 11.97 -20.22 -15.32
N VAL A 15 11.20 -19.17 -15.04
CA VAL A 15 9.79 -19.27 -14.65
C VAL A 15 8.94 -18.90 -15.87
N LEU A 16 8.19 -19.88 -16.38
CA LEU A 16 7.18 -19.63 -17.41
C LEU A 16 6.01 -18.89 -16.76
N ILE A 17 5.85 -17.62 -17.10
CA ILE A 17 4.72 -16.81 -16.65
C ILE A 17 3.72 -16.78 -17.78
N ALA A 18 2.53 -17.34 -17.54
CA ALA A 18 1.44 -17.28 -18.48
C ALA A 18 0.94 -15.83 -18.60
N GLY A 19 0.83 -15.34 -19.84
CA GLY A 19 0.36 -13.97 -20.13
C GLY A 19 1.47 -12.92 -20.15
N LYS A 20 1.06 -11.65 -20.12
CA LYS A 20 1.95 -10.49 -20.26
C LYS A 20 2.15 -9.79 -18.91
N ILE A 21 3.39 -9.62 -18.50
CA ILE A 21 3.75 -8.75 -17.38
C ILE A 21 3.83 -7.32 -17.90
N VAL A 22 3.02 -6.42 -17.34
CA VAL A 22 3.08 -4.99 -17.66
C VAL A 22 3.81 -4.27 -16.54
N ARG A 23 5.00 -3.77 -16.86
CA ARG A 23 5.74 -2.86 -15.98
C ARG A 23 5.14 -1.47 -16.06
N VAL A 24 4.78 -0.91 -14.91
CA VAL A 24 4.30 0.47 -14.80
C VAL A 24 5.16 1.26 -13.84
N SER A 25 5.39 2.53 -14.15
CA SER A 25 6.02 3.45 -13.20
C SER A 25 5.04 3.73 -12.07
N ARG A 26 5.44 3.45 -10.82
CA ARG A 26 4.61 3.73 -9.63
C ARG A 26 4.20 5.21 -9.57
N ARG A 27 5.08 6.13 -9.98
CA ARG A 27 4.78 7.57 -10.03
C ARG A 27 3.70 7.87 -11.07
N LYS A 28 3.84 7.38 -12.31
CA LYS A 28 2.86 7.63 -13.38
C LYS A 28 1.51 7.00 -13.05
N LEU A 29 1.50 5.78 -12.52
CA LEU A 29 0.28 5.11 -12.10
C LEU A 29 -0.46 5.90 -11.01
N ARG A 30 0.25 6.40 -9.98
CA ARG A 30 -0.37 7.22 -8.93
C ARG A 30 -1.00 8.50 -9.47
N ILE A 31 -0.35 9.17 -10.42
CA ILE A 31 -0.92 10.37 -11.06
C ILE A 31 -2.20 10.00 -11.79
N PHE A 32 -2.16 8.94 -12.61
CA PHE A 32 -3.31 8.50 -13.39
C PHE A 32 -4.51 8.09 -12.52
N VAL A 33 -4.31 7.29 -11.47
CA VAL A 33 -5.41 6.84 -10.61
C VAL A 33 -5.94 7.93 -9.67
N ALA A 34 -5.22 9.05 -9.53
CA ALA A 34 -5.68 10.20 -8.74
C ALA A 34 -6.53 11.18 -9.57
N GLU A 35 -6.68 10.95 -10.87
CA GLU A 35 -7.51 11.80 -11.73
C GLU A 35 -8.98 11.78 -11.25
N GLY A 36 -9.53 12.96 -10.96
CA GLY A 36 -10.91 13.11 -10.47
C GLY A 36 -11.10 12.76 -9.00
N VAL A 37 -10.03 12.46 -8.24
CA VAL A 37 -10.08 12.18 -6.80
C VAL A 37 -9.59 13.40 -6.03
N ASP A 38 -10.34 13.82 -5.00
CA ASP A 38 -9.88 14.85 -4.07
C ASP A 38 -8.83 14.27 -3.10
N VAL A 39 -7.57 14.37 -3.48
CA VAL A 39 -6.45 13.87 -2.68
C VAL A 39 -5.90 14.98 -1.79
N LYS A 40 -6.14 14.87 -0.48
CA LYS A 40 -5.58 15.78 0.52
C LYS A 40 -4.26 15.23 1.07
N TYR A 41 -3.15 15.86 0.70
CA TYR A 41 -1.82 15.51 1.21
C TYR A 41 -1.57 16.10 2.60
N ASN A 42 -0.56 15.57 3.31
CA ASN A 42 -0.22 15.94 4.69
C ASN A 42 -1.31 15.63 5.75
N HIS A 43 -2.29 14.78 5.41
CA HIS A 43 -3.36 14.35 6.30
C HIS A 43 -3.03 12.98 6.91
N SER A 44 -2.10 12.95 7.87
CA SER A 44 -1.78 11.73 8.62
C SER A 44 -2.84 11.50 9.70
N LEU A 45 -3.58 10.39 9.63
CA LEU A 45 -4.64 10.06 10.59
C LEU A 45 -4.03 9.79 11.98
N VAL A 46 -4.61 10.42 13.01
CA VAL A 46 -4.20 10.25 14.42
C VAL A 46 -5.36 9.89 15.36
N GLY A 47 -6.60 9.98 14.89
CA GLY A 47 -7.76 9.63 15.68
C GLY A 47 -8.99 9.36 14.83
N ILE A 48 -9.91 8.57 15.41
CA ILE A 48 -11.23 8.29 14.86
C ILE A 48 -12.24 8.57 15.98
N GLN A 49 -13.24 9.39 15.70
CA GLN A 49 -14.35 9.70 16.59
C GLN A 49 -15.63 9.08 16.01
N TYR A 50 -16.45 8.49 16.88
CA TYR A 50 -17.73 7.90 16.53
C TYR A 50 -18.83 8.75 17.13
N ASP A 51 -19.72 9.26 16.27
CA ASP A 51 -20.76 10.21 16.65
C ASP A 51 -22.13 9.50 16.72
N ASP A 52 -23.05 10.01 17.55
CA ASP A 52 -24.37 9.39 17.82
C ASP A 52 -25.31 9.38 16.60
N ASP A 53 -24.99 10.13 15.54
CA ASP A 53 -25.79 10.30 14.34
C ASP A 53 -25.42 9.33 13.20
N ASN A 54 -24.68 8.26 13.52
CA ASN A 54 -24.11 7.30 12.56
C ASN A 54 -23.05 7.90 11.63
N THR A 55 -22.39 8.98 12.05
CA THR A 55 -21.21 9.49 11.37
C THR A 55 -19.93 9.06 12.08
N VAL A 56 -18.82 9.15 11.34
CA VAL A 56 -17.47 8.90 11.82
C VAL A 56 -16.59 10.06 11.37
N THR A 57 -15.80 10.58 12.31
CA THR A 57 -14.93 11.73 12.09
C THR A 57 -13.46 11.30 12.18
N ALA A 58 -12.72 11.51 11.09
CA ALA A 58 -11.27 11.35 11.03
C ALA A 58 -10.57 12.59 11.58
N VAL A 59 -9.58 12.40 12.45
CA VAL A 59 -8.75 13.47 13.02
C VAL A 59 -7.32 13.32 12.51
N PHE A 60 -6.76 14.39 11.95
CA PHE A 60 -5.43 14.38 11.33
C PHE A 60 -4.39 15.14 12.17
N ALA A 61 -3.12 14.78 11.99
CA ALA A 61 -2.00 15.34 12.76
C ALA A 61 -1.80 16.85 12.57
N ASP A 62 -2.29 17.41 11.46
CA ASP A 62 -2.27 18.85 11.19
C ASP A 62 -3.40 19.62 11.92
N GLY A 63 -4.24 18.92 12.67
CA GLY A 63 -5.39 19.46 13.39
C GLY A 63 -6.67 19.56 12.56
N SER A 64 -6.63 19.20 11.27
CA SER A 64 -7.84 19.12 10.44
C SER A 64 -8.69 17.89 10.79
N THR A 65 -9.96 17.94 10.41
CA THR A 65 -10.91 16.84 10.57
C THR A 65 -11.78 16.66 9.32
N GLU A 66 -12.25 15.44 9.10
CA GLU A 66 -13.19 15.12 8.02
C GLU A 66 -14.25 14.14 8.54
N THR A 67 -15.52 14.46 8.33
CA THR A 67 -16.67 13.66 8.78
C THR A 67 -17.35 12.97 7.61
N GLY A 68 -17.69 11.70 7.78
CA GLY A 68 -18.42 10.92 6.78
C GLY A 68 -19.19 9.76 7.40
N LEU A 69 -19.68 8.85 6.58
CA LEU A 69 -20.39 7.65 7.02
C LEU A 69 -19.47 6.42 7.13
N LEU A 70 -18.28 6.47 6.51
CA LEU A 70 -17.35 5.36 6.42
C LEU A 70 -15.91 5.84 6.32
N ILE A 71 -15.02 5.19 7.07
CA ILE A 71 -13.57 5.28 6.89
C ILE A 71 -13.08 3.95 6.32
N VAL A 72 -12.30 4.01 5.23
CA VAL A 72 -11.66 2.85 4.61
C VAL A 72 -10.15 2.93 4.83
N GLY A 73 -9.59 1.98 5.57
CA GLY A 73 -8.15 1.87 5.78
C GLY A 73 -7.43 1.35 4.54
N ALA A 74 -6.84 2.27 3.76
CA ALA A 74 -6.01 1.98 2.58
C ALA A 74 -4.56 2.48 2.75
N ASP A 75 -4.11 2.58 4.00
CA ASP A 75 -2.86 3.21 4.47
C ASP A 75 -1.69 2.23 4.67
N GLY A 76 -1.80 1.04 4.08
CA GLY A 76 -0.68 0.11 3.90
C GLY A 76 -0.38 -0.79 5.11
N PRO A 77 0.79 -1.46 5.10
CA PRO A 77 1.13 -2.46 6.11
C PRO A 77 1.19 -1.92 7.54
N CYS A 78 1.59 -0.66 7.75
CA CYS A 78 1.62 -0.01 9.06
C CYS A 78 0.39 0.90 9.27
N SER A 79 -0.79 0.36 8.97
CA SER A 79 -2.06 1.10 8.99
C SER A 79 -2.37 1.74 10.35
N ALA A 80 -2.54 3.06 10.36
CA ALA A 80 -3.04 3.81 11.49
C ALA A 80 -4.50 3.47 11.77
N VAL A 81 -5.33 3.29 10.73
CA VAL A 81 -6.73 2.87 10.89
C VAL A 81 -6.82 1.57 11.68
N ARG A 82 -6.02 0.56 11.31
CA ARG A 82 -6.02 -0.72 12.01
C ARG A 82 -5.56 -0.54 13.46
N SER A 83 -4.45 0.15 13.70
CA SER A 83 -3.94 0.39 15.06
C SER A 83 -4.92 1.16 15.94
N LEU A 84 -5.68 2.12 15.42
CA LEU A 84 -6.67 2.87 16.17
C LEU A 84 -7.91 2.04 16.56
N ILE A 85 -8.26 1.00 15.78
CA ILE A 85 -9.43 0.17 16.03
C ILE A 85 -9.12 -0.99 16.99
N ILE A 86 -7.99 -1.68 16.77
CA ILE A 86 -7.67 -2.92 17.52
C ILE A 86 -6.45 -2.77 18.45
N GLY A 87 -5.88 -1.57 18.55
CA GLY A 87 -4.67 -1.29 19.33
C GLY A 87 -3.37 -1.50 18.56
N GLU A 88 -2.29 -0.86 19.02
CA GLU A 88 -0.99 -0.89 18.33
C GLU A 88 -0.39 -2.31 18.26
N GLU A 89 -0.49 -3.09 19.33
CA GLU A 89 0.09 -4.44 19.41
C GLU A 89 -0.59 -5.41 18.44
N GLU A 90 -1.93 -5.52 18.50
CA GLU A 90 -2.68 -6.40 17.60
C GLU A 90 -2.72 -5.86 16.17
N GLY A 91 -2.71 -4.53 16.03
CA GLY A 91 -2.63 -3.85 14.74
C GLY A 91 -1.26 -3.90 14.08
N ALA A 92 -0.20 -4.34 14.77
CA ALA A 92 1.15 -4.35 14.23
C ALA A 92 1.26 -5.24 12.97
N ALA A 93 2.04 -4.78 11.99
CA ALA A 93 2.33 -5.56 10.80
C ALA A 93 3.11 -6.82 11.18
N LYS A 94 2.54 -8.00 10.88
CA LYS A 94 3.21 -9.28 11.09
C LYS A 94 3.81 -9.74 9.74
N PRO A 95 5.08 -10.19 9.71
CA PRO A 95 5.64 -10.79 8.51
C PRO A 95 4.78 -11.95 8.03
N LEU A 96 4.57 -12.02 6.71
CA LEU A 96 3.90 -13.17 6.12
C LEU A 96 4.86 -14.35 6.08
N GLU A 97 4.44 -15.48 6.64
CA GLU A 97 5.17 -16.73 6.49
C GLU A 97 5.11 -17.19 5.03
N ASN A 98 6.22 -17.75 4.53
CA ASN A 98 6.36 -18.26 3.16
C ASN A 98 6.08 -17.23 2.05
N ALA A 99 6.15 -15.93 2.36
CA ALA A 99 6.07 -14.88 1.35
C ALA A 99 7.48 -14.50 0.87
N LEU A 100 7.70 -14.58 -0.44
CA LEU A 100 8.90 -14.06 -1.09
C LEU A 100 8.62 -12.65 -1.64
N HIS A 101 9.25 -11.63 -1.08
CA HIS A 101 9.35 -10.34 -1.75
C HIS A 101 10.48 -10.41 -2.78
N THR A 102 10.17 -10.16 -4.05
CA THR A 102 11.16 -10.18 -5.13
C THR A 102 11.18 -8.83 -5.84
N ASP A 103 12.34 -8.17 -5.78
CA ASP A 103 12.66 -7.03 -6.64
C ASP A 103 13.26 -7.56 -7.93
N ILE A 104 12.45 -7.55 -8.98
CA ILE A 104 12.88 -8.02 -10.30
C ILE A 104 13.37 -6.80 -11.07
N THR A 105 14.57 -6.86 -11.63
CA THR A 105 15.01 -5.94 -12.70
C THR A 105 14.90 -6.67 -14.04
N ILE A 106 14.25 -6.06 -15.03
CA ILE A 106 14.10 -6.62 -16.38
C ILE A 106 14.86 -5.68 -17.31
N HIS A 107 15.77 -6.23 -18.10
CA HIS A 107 16.42 -5.51 -19.17
C HIS A 107 15.55 -5.57 -20.43
N PRO A 108 15.23 -4.43 -21.07
CA PRO A 108 14.53 -4.44 -22.35
C PRO A 108 15.42 -5.11 -23.41
N GLY A 109 15.02 -6.27 -23.91
CA GLY A 109 15.78 -7.05 -24.90
C GLY A 109 15.83 -8.57 -24.63
N ASP A 110 15.46 -9.00 -23.42
CA ASP A 110 15.19 -10.41 -23.08
C ASP A 110 13.77 -10.86 -23.44
#